data_AF-A0A420MGH1-F1
#
_entry.id   AF-A0A420MGH1-F1
#
_cell.length_a   1.000
_cell.length_b   1.000
_cell.length_c   1.000
_cell.angle_alpha   90.00
_cell.angle_beta   90.00
_cell.angle_gamma   90.00
#
_symmetry.space_group_name_H-M   'P 1'
#
loop_
_entity.id
_entity.type
_entity.pdbx_description
1 polymer ?
#
loop_
_entity_poly.entity_id
_entity_poly.type
_entity_poly.pdbx_seq_one_letter_code
_entity_poly.pdbx_strand_id
1 'polypeptide(L)'
;MPGKQIEGLFRRSSSLVPTPSLFDALTIFFGLSGHDIHIFNHDHISAYEASVGFYTDHPDASRRIMEHQRRDFAQYLQGRNLVFVMERFKKNLASELSAASEVGHDWGRIPDLFSFLSNLILRANVEALYGEHLLRICPTFCQDFWNFYKAFPNISKGQPRWLAPSSYQARDEMHKSFDRWHTWCRENYNWDNDELRDVEYEPIWGTQYVRKMIQRHEALGLSNNGVAVVMLGYFFVYEI
;
A
#
# COMPACT_ATOMS: atom_id res chain seq x y z
N MET A 1 -7.12 39.79 32.24
CA MET A 1 -6.19 38.64 32.14
C MET A 1 -6.20 38.13 30.70
N PRO A 2 -5.12 38.35 29.94
CA PRO A 2 -5.01 37.92 28.55
C PRO A 2 -4.70 36.42 28.51
N GLY A 3 -5.74 35.59 28.41
CA GLY A 3 -5.59 34.13 28.38
C GLY A 3 -6.87 33.39 27.98
N LYS A 4 -8.04 33.95 28.33
CA LYS A 4 -9.34 33.38 27.94
C LYS A 4 -9.67 33.48 26.45
N GLN A 5 -9.05 34.39 25.71
CA GLN A 5 -9.24 34.50 24.25
C GLN A 5 -8.40 33.49 23.46
N ILE A 6 -7.30 32.98 24.05
CA ILE A 6 -6.42 32.01 23.40
C ILE A 6 -6.97 30.58 23.56
N GLU A 7 -7.61 30.26 24.69
CA GLU A 7 -8.31 28.98 24.87
C GLU A 7 -9.42 28.74 23.82
N GLY A 8 -10.10 29.79 23.37
CA GLY A 8 -11.13 29.69 22.33
C GLY A 8 -10.58 29.30 20.94
N LEU A 9 -9.34 29.71 20.64
CA LEU A 9 -8.64 29.38 19.38
C LEU A 9 -8.22 27.90 19.33
N PHE A 10 -7.79 27.33 20.46
CA PHE A 10 -7.33 25.93 20.51
C PHE A 10 -8.46 24.91 20.74
N ARG A 11 -9.59 25.33 21.33
CA ARG A 11 -10.75 24.44 21.57
C ARG A 11 -11.48 24.02 20.28
N ARG A 12 -11.20 24.69 19.15
CA ARG A 12 -11.67 24.34 17.80
C ARG A 12 -10.58 23.74 16.89
N SER A 13 -9.36 23.52 17.39
CA SER A 13 -8.25 23.03 16.55
C SER A 13 -8.47 21.62 16.01
N SER A 14 -9.28 20.78 16.69
CA SER A 14 -9.67 19.46 16.19
C SER A 14 -10.60 19.50 14.96
N SER A 15 -11.09 20.69 14.56
CA SER A 15 -11.92 20.89 13.36
C SER A 15 -11.25 21.73 12.28
N LEU A 16 -9.98 22.13 12.45
CA LEU A 16 -9.29 23.07 11.53
C LEU A 16 -8.34 22.39 10.54
N VAL A 17 -8.04 21.11 10.75
CA VAL A 17 -7.41 20.29 9.72
C VAL A 17 -8.46 19.23 9.37
N PRO A 18 -9.15 19.33 8.23
CA PRO A 18 -9.91 18.20 7.73
C PRO A 18 -8.93 17.04 7.67
N THR A 19 -9.22 15.93 8.36
CA THR A 19 -8.49 14.69 8.10
C THR A 19 -8.64 14.46 6.59
N PRO A 20 -7.55 14.48 5.80
CA PRO A 20 -7.67 14.32 4.37
C PRO A 20 -8.43 13.05 4.10
N SER A 21 -9.44 13.13 3.22
CA SER A 21 -10.18 11.95 2.81
C SER A 21 -9.21 10.94 2.19
N LEU A 22 -9.60 9.67 2.09
CA LEU A 22 -8.82 8.67 1.36
C LEU A 22 -8.47 9.18 -0.06
N PHE A 23 -9.39 9.92 -0.68
CA PHE A 23 -9.23 10.46 -2.03
C PHE A 23 -8.24 11.61 -2.09
N ASP A 24 -8.19 12.48 -1.07
CA ASP A 24 -7.16 13.51 -0.96
C ASP A 24 -5.78 12.88 -0.80
N ALA A 25 -5.67 11.83 0.04
CA ALA A 25 -4.41 11.10 0.20
C ALA A 25 -3.99 10.43 -1.11
N LEU A 26 -4.89 9.72 -1.79
CA LEU A 26 -4.62 9.08 -3.08
C LEU A 26 -4.20 10.09 -4.15
N THR A 27 -4.83 11.27 -4.19
CA THR A 27 -4.53 12.30 -5.19
C THR A 27 -3.23 13.05 -4.88
N ILE A 28 -3.11 13.58 -3.66
CA ILE A 28 -2.00 14.46 -3.27
C ILE A 28 -0.74 13.64 -3.05
N PHE A 29 -0.82 12.62 -2.19
CA PHE A 29 0.35 11.87 -1.77
C PHE A 29 0.77 10.86 -2.83
N PHE A 30 -0.18 10.08 -3.32
CA PHE A 30 0.09 8.97 -4.22
C PHE A 30 -0.10 9.32 -5.70
N GLY A 31 -0.66 10.48 -6.04
CA GLY A 31 -0.68 10.96 -7.43
C GLY A 31 -1.75 10.32 -8.31
N LEU A 32 -2.89 9.94 -7.73
CA LEU A 32 -4.03 9.41 -8.49
C LEU A 32 -4.53 10.46 -9.48
N SER A 33 -4.79 10.02 -10.70
CA SER A 33 -5.18 10.92 -11.78
C SER A 33 -6.61 11.45 -11.56
N GLY A 34 -6.90 12.62 -12.16
CA GLY A 34 -8.27 13.15 -12.22
C GLY A 34 -9.25 12.17 -12.87
N HIS A 35 -8.80 11.42 -13.87
CA HIS A 35 -9.60 10.38 -14.51
C HIS A 35 -9.98 9.26 -13.52
N ASP A 36 -9.00 8.71 -12.81
CA ASP A 36 -9.22 7.57 -11.92
C ASP A 36 -9.95 7.97 -10.63
N ILE A 37 -9.79 9.20 -10.13
CA ILE A 37 -10.53 9.62 -8.94
C ILE A 37 -12.04 9.72 -9.20
N HIS A 38 -12.46 10.07 -10.42
CA HIS A 38 -13.88 10.10 -10.80
C HIS A 38 -14.52 8.72 -10.86
N ILE A 39 -13.72 7.65 -10.92
CA ILE A 39 -14.23 6.28 -10.84
C ILE A 39 -14.84 6.00 -9.46
N PHE A 40 -14.34 6.62 -8.40
CA PHE A 40 -14.88 6.48 -7.05
C PHE A 40 -16.14 7.31 -6.79
N ASN A 41 -17.15 7.15 -7.65
CA ASN A 41 -18.48 7.73 -7.45
C ASN A 41 -19.46 6.69 -6.89
N HIS A 42 -20.60 7.16 -6.40
CA HIS A 42 -21.57 6.27 -5.76
C HIS A 42 -22.12 5.20 -6.69
N ASP A 43 -22.29 5.49 -7.99
CA ASP A 43 -22.89 4.57 -8.96
C ASP A 43 -21.95 3.41 -9.26
N HIS A 44 -20.67 3.68 -9.54
CA HIS A 44 -19.66 2.63 -9.75
C HIS A 44 -19.45 1.79 -8.50
N ILE A 45 -19.39 2.41 -7.32
CA ILE A 45 -19.27 1.68 -6.06
C ILE A 45 -20.47 0.75 -5.87
N SER A 46 -21.69 1.25 -6.07
CA SER A 46 -22.91 0.45 -5.96
C SER A 46 -22.98 -0.68 -6.98
N ALA A 47 -22.50 -0.46 -8.21
CA ALA A 47 -22.42 -1.51 -9.24
C ALA A 47 -21.44 -2.63 -8.84
N TYR A 48 -20.27 -2.27 -8.32
CA TYR A 48 -19.32 -3.24 -7.76
C TYR A 48 -19.92 -3.98 -6.57
N GLU A 49 -20.52 -3.27 -5.62
CA GLU A 49 -21.17 -3.81 -4.42
C GLU A 49 -22.25 -4.85 -4.75
N ALA A 50 -23.04 -4.59 -5.81
CA ALA A 50 -24.01 -5.54 -6.32
C ALA A 50 -23.36 -6.82 -6.86
N SER A 51 -22.20 -6.73 -7.51
CA SER A 51 -21.49 -7.91 -8.02
C SER A 51 -20.87 -8.79 -6.93
N VAL A 52 -20.55 -8.21 -5.76
CA VAL A 52 -19.90 -8.92 -4.65
C VAL A 52 -20.85 -9.21 -3.47
N GLY A 53 -22.11 -8.80 -3.57
CA GLY A 53 -23.14 -9.03 -2.56
C GLY A 53 -22.86 -8.34 -1.22
N PHE A 54 -22.22 -7.17 -1.24
CA PHE A 54 -21.92 -6.40 -0.03
C PHE A 54 -22.14 -4.93 -0.29
N TYR A 55 -22.95 -4.30 0.55
CA TYR A 55 -23.45 -2.94 0.32
C TYR A 55 -23.02 -2.01 1.44
N THR A 56 -22.70 -0.77 1.06
CA THR A 56 -22.39 0.31 1.99
C THR A 56 -23.25 1.53 1.68
N ASP A 57 -23.61 2.32 2.69
CA ASP A 57 -24.59 3.40 2.58
C ASP A 57 -24.05 4.77 2.99
N HIS A 58 -22.75 4.87 3.29
CA HIS A 58 -22.16 6.13 3.76
C HIS A 58 -22.29 7.23 2.68
N PRO A 59 -22.72 8.46 3.04
CA PRO A 59 -22.90 9.57 2.09
C PRO A 59 -21.62 10.12 1.46
N ASP A 60 -20.46 9.56 1.82
CA ASP A 60 -19.15 9.95 1.32
C ASP A 60 -18.54 8.72 0.68
N ALA A 61 -18.32 8.78 -0.64
CA ALA A 61 -17.76 7.68 -1.41
C ALA A 61 -16.39 7.20 -0.89
N SER A 62 -15.58 8.10 -0.32
CA SER A 62 -14.29 7.73 0.27
C SER A 62 -14.46 6.81 1.49
N ARG A 63 -15.51 7.05 2.28
CA ARG A 63 -15.86 6.23 3.45
C ARG A 63 -16.41 4.87 3.06
N ARG A 64 -17.17 4.80 1.96
CA ARG A 64 -17.59 3.53 1.35
C ARG A 64 -16.37 2.68 0.97
N ILE A 65 -15.38 3.25 0.29
CA ILE A 65 -14.14 2.52 -0.06
C ILE A 65 -13.34 2.11 1.19
N MET A 66 -13.24 2.97 2.20
CA MET A 66 -12.60 2.61 3.47
C MET A 66 -13.32 1.47 4.19
N GLU A 67 -14.64 1.37 4.11
CA GLU A 67 -15.42 0.24 4.65
C GLU A 67 -15.02 -1.08 3.97
N HIS A 68 -14.90 -1.08 2.63
CA HIS A 68 -14.40 -2.23 1.86
C HIS A 68 -12.98 -2.61 2.27
N GLN A 69 -12.07 -1.64 2.38
CA GLN A 69 -10.70 -1.89 2.81
C GLN A 69 -10.66 -2.46 4.23
N ARG A 70 -11.43 -1.88 5.17
CA ARG A 70 -11.53 -2.37 6.55
C ARG A 70 -12.06 -3.80 6.60
N ARG A 71 -13.02 -4.15 5.73
CA ARG A 71 -13.56 -5.49 5.61
C ARG A 71 -12.51 -6.47 5.09
N ASP A 72 -11.78 -6.13 4.03
CA ASP A 72 -10.69 -6.97 3.52
C ASP A 72 -9.67 -7.26 4.61
N PHE A 73 -9.28 -6.22 5.35
CA PHE A 73 -8.36 -6.35 6.48
C PHE A 73 -8.87 -7.31 7.53
N ALA A 74 -10.13 -7.14 7.94
CA ALA A 74 -10.74 -8.02 8.93
C ALA A 74 -10.89 -9.46 8.43
N GLN A 75 -11.08 -9.63 7.12
CA GLN A 75 -11.25 -10.94 6.52
C GLN A 75 -9.92 -11.67 6.32
N TYR A 76 -8.89 -11.00 5.83
CA TYR A 76 -7.66 -11.65 5.35
C TYR A 76 -6.44 -11.41 6.24
N LEU A 77 -6.42 -10.33 7.04
CA LEU A 77 -5.27 -9.95 7.86
C LEU A 77 -5.62 -9.90 9.36
N GLN A 78 -6.62 -10.67 9.78
CA GLN A 78 -6.98 -10.85 11.19
C GLN A 78 -7.20 -12.34 11.52
N GLY A 79 -7.13 -12.65 12.81
CA GLY A 79 -7.39 -13.99 13.34
C GLY A 79 -6.47 -15.04 12.71
N ARG A 80 -7.06 -16.12 12.19
CA ARG A 80 -6.31 -17.26 11.62
C ARG A 80 -5.55 -16.91 10.35
N ASN A 81 -6.07 -15.98 9.53
CA ASN A 81 -5.44 -15.63 8.26
C ASN A 81 -4.15 -14.82 8.47
N LEU A 82 -4.09 -14.01 9.54
CA LEU A 82 -2.86 -13.33 9.95
C LEU A 82 -1.75 -14.32 10.37
N VAL A 83 -2.09 -15.48 10.92
CA VAL A 83 -1.10 -16.46 11.38
C VAL A 83 -0.24 -16.94 10.19
N PHE A 84 -0.86 -17.23 9.04
CA PHE A 84 -0.12 -17.69 7.86
C PHE A 84 0.84 -16.63 7.32
N VAL A 85 0.37 -15.37 7.23
CA VAL A 85 1.22 -14.23 6.85
C VAL A 85 2.38 -14.06 7.83
N MET A 86 2.13 -14.16 9.14
CA MET A 86 3.14 -14.03 10.18
C MET A 86 4.19 -15.15 10.14
N GLU A 87 3.78 -16.40 9.94
CA GLU A 87 4.73 -17.52 9.82
C GLU A 87 5.60 -17.38 8.56
N ARG A 88 5.04 -16.91 7.45
CA ARG A 88 5.80 -16.60 6.24
C ARG A 88 6.78 -15.46 6.47
N PHE A 89 6.33 -14.37 7.08
CA PHE A 89 7.20 -13.25 7.45
C PHE A 89 8.37 -13.71 8.33
N LYS A 90 8.13 -14.52 9.38
CA LYS A 90 9.18 -15.04 10.25
C LYS A 90 10.20 -15.87 9.47
N LYS A 91 9.73 -16.76 8.60
CA LYS A 91 10.61 -17.58 7.74
C LYS A 91 11.45 -16.70 6.82
N ASN A 92 10.84 -15.70 6.19
CA ASN A 92 11.50 -14.81 5.25
C ASN A 92 12.54 -13.94 5.99
N LEU A 93 12.19 -13.39 7.15
CA LEU A 93 13.10 -12.61 7.98
C LEU A 93 14.29 -13.44 8.47
N ALA A 94 14.06 -14.68 8.90
CA ALA A 94 15.14 -15.58 9.30
C ALA A 94 16.08 -15.90 8.12
N SER A 95 15.53 -16.08 6.93
CA SER A 95 16.31 -16.30 5.71
C SER A 95 17.15 -15.07 5.33
N GLU A 96 16.54 -13.89 5.31
CA GLU A 96 17.22 -12.62 5.02
C GLU A 96 18.32 -12.32 6.05
N LEU A 97 18.05 -12.55 7.34
CA LEU A 97 19.05 -12.39 8.40
C LEU A 97 20.21 -13.38 8.27
N SER A 98 19.93 -14.63 7.89
CA SER A 98 20.98 -15.66 7.71
C SER A 98 21.83 -15.41 6.47
N ALA A 99 21.28 -14.72 5.47
CA ALA A 99 21.99 -14.34 4.24
C ALA A 99 22.75 -13.02 4.37
N ALA A 100 22.51 -12.23 5.43
CA ALA A 100 23.11 -10.92 5.62
C ALA A 100 24.62 -11.02 5.88
N SER A 101 25.42 -10.50 4.95
CA SER A 101 26.89 -10.51 5.02
C SER A 101 27.46 -9.73 6.21
N GLU A 102 26.69 -8.76 6.70
CA GLU A 102 27.00 -7.89 7.83
C GLU A 102 26.93 -8.64 9.16
N VAL A 103 26.26 -9.79 9.20
CA VAL A 103 26.16 -10.67 10.37
C VAL A 103 27.20 -11.79 10.24
N GLY A 104 28.38 -11.53 10.78
CA GLY A 104 29.44 -12.53 10.91
C GLY A 104 29.17 -13.56 12.03
N HIS A 105 30.07 -14.53 12.16
CA HIS A 105 30.01 -15.52 13.25
C HIS A 105 30.54 -14.96 14.59
N ASP A 106 31.31 -13.88 14.53
CA ASP A 106 31.89 -13.20 15.68
C ASP A 106 31.19 -11.87 15.97
N TRP A 107 31.40 -11.34 17.18
CA TRP A 107 30.92 -10.01 17.57
C TRP A 107 31.41 -8.93 16.58
N GLY A 108 30.47 -8.39 15.80
CA GLY A 108 30.70 -7.32 14.83
C GLY A 108 30.01 -6.02 15.21
N ARG A 109 30.30 -4.97 14.44
CA ARG A 109 29.61 -3.67 14.53
C ARG A 109 28.77 -3.48 13.29
N ILE A 110 27.47 -3.25 13.48
CA ILE A 110 26.56 -2.77 12.44
C ILE A 110 26.55 -1.24 12.50
N PRO A 111 27.03 -0.52 11.47
CA PRO A 111 27.16 0.94 11.52
C PRO A 111 25.82 1.67 11.66
N ASP A 112 24.78 1.15 11.01
CA ASP A 112 23.41 1.68 11.05
C ASP A 112 22.43 0.52 11.27
N LEU A 113 22.13 0.26 12.54
CA LEU A 113 21.22 -0.82 12.93
C LEU A 113 19.79 -0.59 12.42
N PHE A 114 19.35 0.66 12.34
CA PHE A 114 18.01 0.99 11.87
C PHE A 114 17.87 0.65 10.39
N SER A 115 18.74 1.20 9.55
CA SER A 115 18.72 0.90 8.11
C SER A 115 18.92 -0.59 7.83
N PHE A 116 19.78 -1.26 8.60
CA PHE A 116 19.98 -2.70 8.48
C PHE A 116 18.68 -3.48 8.76
N LEU A 117 18.08 -3.31 9.95
CA LEU A 117 16.88 -4.04 10.34
C LEU A 117 15.67 -3.68 9.49
N SER A 118 15.45 -2.39 9.22
CA SER A 118 14.31 -1.93 8.43
C SER A 118 14.35 -2.47 7.00
N ASN A 119 15.54 -2.63 6.40
CA ASN A 119 15.65 -3.26 5.07
C ASN A 119 15.32 -4.76 5.10
N LEU A 120 15.80 -5.50 6.10
CA LEU A 120 15.48 -6.92 6.23
C LEU A 120 13.98 -7.13 6.47
N ILE A 121 13.39 -6.33 7.36
CA ILE A 121 11.95 -6.37 7.67
C ILE A 121 11.12 -6.05 6.42
N LEU A 122 11.45 -4.96 5.71
CA LEU A 122 10.74 -4.56 4.51
C LEU A 122 10.78 -5.65 3.43
N ARG A 123 11.95 -6.24 3.16
CA ARG A 123 12.08 -7.33 2.18
C ARG A 123 11.24 -8.54 2.58
N ALA A 124 11.31 -8.95 3.85
CA ALA A 124 10.54 -10.08 4.36
C ALA A 124 9.02 -9.82 4.29
N ASN A 125 8.55 -8.61 4.63
CA ASN A 125 7.16 -8.20 4.56
C ASN A 125 6.65 -8.20 3.12
N VAL A 126 7.39 -7.57 2.20
CA VAL A 126 7.02 -7.48 0.79
C VAL A 126 6.80 -8.88 0.21
N GLU A 127 7.74 -9.80 0.44
CA GLU A 127 7.60 -11.17 -0.07
C GLU A 127 6.46 -11.94 0.61
N ALA A 128 6.24 -11.71 1.90
CA ALA A 128 5.16 -12.35 2.65
C ALA A 128 3.77 -11.92 2.15
N LEU A 129 3.60 -10.63 1.79
CA LEU A 129 2.32 -10.07 1.38
C LEU A 129 2.07 -10.13 -0.13
N TYR A 130 3.07 -9.76 -0.94
CA TYR A 130 2.98 -9.57 -2.41
C TYR A 130 3.58 -10.73 -3.21
N GLY A 131 3.97 -11.81 -2.54
CA GLY A 131 4.45 -13.02 -3.21
C GLY A 131 5.95 -12.99 -3.51
N GLU A 132 6.44 -14.08 -4.09
CA GLU A 132 7.87 -14.34 -4.27
C GLU A 132 8.47 -13.59 -5.47
N HIS A 133 7.63 -13.01 -6.32
CA HIS A 133 8.05 -12.48 -7.61
C HIS A 133 8.25 -10.95 -7.63
N LEU A 134 7.68 -10.20 -6.69
CA LEU A 134 7.76 -8.74 -6.70
C LEU A 134 9.21 -8.24 -6.68
N LEU A 135 10.02 -8.73 -5.74
CA LEU A 135 11.44 -8.35 -5.63
C LEU A 135 12.31 -8.96 -6.74
N ARG A 136 11.85 -10.02 -7.41
CA ARG A 136 12.55 -10.59 -8.59
C ARG A 136 12.34 -9.73 -9.83
N ILE A 137 11.12 -9.20 -10.02
CA ILE A 137 10.74 -8.36 -11.16
C ILE A 137 11.19 -6.91 -10.99
N CYS A 138 11.17 -6.44 -9.74
CA CYS A 138 11.58 -5.10 -9.34
C CYS A 138 12.68 -5.18 -8.28
N PRO A 139 13.94 -5.51 -8.65
CA PRO A 139 15.03 -5.68 -7.68
C PRO A 139 15.35 -4.44 -6.85
N THR A 140 15.05 -3.26 -7.38
CA THR A 140 15.27 -1.97 -6.70
C THR A 140 14.10 -1.54 -5.82
N PHE A 141 13.00 -2.29 -5.77
CA PHE A 141 11.75 -1.88 -5.14
C PHE A 141 11.90 -1.35 -3.70
N CYS A 142 12.63 -2.07 -2.84
CA CYS A 142 12.86 -1.62 -1.46
C CYS A 142 13.67 -0.31 -1.41
N GLN A 143 14.66 -0.14 -2.30
CA GLN A 143 15.42 1.09 -2.38
C GLN A 143 14.58 2.25 -2.89
N ASP A 144 13.72 2.00 -3.88
CA ASP A 144 12.77 2.97 -4.43
C ASP A 144 11.73 3.38 -3.39
N PHE A 145 11.28 2.44 -2.55
CA PHE A 145 10.40 2.74 -1.42
C PHE A 145 11.06 3.68 -0.42
N TRP A 146 12.31 3.43 -0.01
CA TRP A 146 13.00 4.34 0.91
C TRP A 146 13.28 5.71 0.28
N ASN A 147 13.52 5.77 -1.02
CA ASN A 147 13.66 7.03 -1.75
C ASN A 147 12.33 7.80 -1.73
N PHE A 148 11.21 7.12 -1.96
CA PHE A 148 9.87 7.70 -1.87
C PHE A 148 9.53 8.14 -0.44
N TYR A 149 9.82 7.31 0.57
CA TYR A 149 9.59 7.62 1.98
C TYR A 149 10.35 8.88 2.41
N LYS A 150 11.62 9.02 2.01
CA LYS A 150 12.43 10.24 2.25
C LYS A 150 11.87 11.45 1.49
N ALA A 151 11.31 11.24 0.31
CA ALA A 151 10.69 12.29 -0.51
C ALA A 151 9.29 12.70 -0.04
N PHE A 152 8.60 11.84 0.71
CA PHE A 152 7.21 12.02 1.12
C PHE A 152 6.91 13.38 1.77
N PRO A 153 7.76 13.94 2.67
CA PRO A 153 7.51 15.27 3.25
C PRO A 153 7.44 16.42 2.24
N ASN A 154 8.08 16.31 1.07
CA ASN A 154 7.99 17.33 0.03
C ASN A 154 6.70 17.17 -0.78
N ILE A 155 6.30 15.92 -1.03
CA ILE A 155 5.08 15.57 -1.75
C ILE A 155 3.84 15.94 -0.91
N SER A 156 3.85 15.60 0.38
CA SER A 156 2.70 15.83 1.28
C SER A 156 2.40 17.31 1.51
N LYS A 157 3.38 18.20 1.32
CA LYS A 157 3.20 19.66 1.32
C LYS A 157 2.54 20.19 0.03
N GLY A 158 2.29 19.35 -0.98
CA GLY A 158 1.70 19.75 -2.25
C GLY A 158 2.59 20.68 -3.09
N GLN A 159 3.91 20.62 -2.91
CA GLN A 159 4.84 21.48 -3.66
C GLN A 159 4.76 21.18 -5.16
N PRO A 160 4.78 22.17 -6.06
CA PRO A 160 4.78 21.90 -7.50
C PRO A 160 5.93 20.98 -7.93
N ARG A 161 5.71 20.11 -8.94
CA ARG A 161 6.71 19.13 -9.40
C ARG A 161 8.05 19.75 -9.79
N TRP A 162 8.04 20.97 -10.33
CA TRP A 162 9.26 21.68 -10.72
C TRP A 162 10.10 22.16 -9.52
N LEU A 163 9.52 22.28 -8.32
CA LEU A 163 10.23 22.70 -7.10
C LEU A 163 10.92 21.52 -6.40
N ALA A 164 10.38 20.31 -6.54
CA ALA A 164 10.93 19.08 -5.96
C ALA A 164 10.91 17.91 -6.97
N PRO A 165 11.53 18.05 -8.15
CA PRO A 165 11.39 17.06 -9.23
C PRO A 165 11.86 15.66 -8.84
N SER A 166 12.94 15.56 -8.06
CA SER A 166 13.46 14.29 -7.56
C SER A 166 12.48 13.59 -6.60
N SER A 167 11.74 14.34 -5.79
CA SER A 167 10.74 13.76 -4.87
C SER A 167 9.61 13.09 -5.65
N TYR A 168 9.11 13.76 -6.69
CA TYR A 168 8.07 13.20 -7.53
C TYR A 168 8.57 12.05 -8.41
N GLN A 169 9.83 12.10 -8.86
CA GLN A 169 10.44 10.98 -9.56
C GLN A 169 10.50 9.73 -8.68
N ALA A 170 10.86 9.86 -7.40
CA ALA A 170 10.87 8.72 -6.47
C ALA A 170 9.49 8.05 -6.33
N ARG A 171 8.40 8.85 -6.33
CA ARG A 171 7.03 8.32 -6.38
C ARG A 171 6.74 7.61 -7.70
N ASP A 172 7.11 8.23 -8.81
CA ASP A 172 6.85 7.67 -10.13
C ASP A 172 7.59 6.33 -10.36
N GLU A 173 8.79 6.14 -9.78
CA GLU A 173 9.51 4.85 -9.82
C GLU A 173 8.76 3.75 -9.05
N MET A 174 8.11 4.09 -7.93
CA MET A 174 7.24 3.14 -7.22
C MET A 174 6.03 2.74 -8.08
N HIS A 175 5.40 3.69 -8.78
CA HIS A 175 4.30 3.37 -9.70
C HIS A 175 4.75 2.43 -10.82
N LYS A 176 5.90 2.71 -11.45
CA LYS A 176 6.47 1.84 -12.50
C LYS A 176 6.74 0.43 -11.99
N SER A 177 7.23 0.31 -10.75
CA SER A 177 7.51 -0.99 -10.15
C SER A 177 6.23 -1.79 -9.91
N PHE A 178 5.18 -1.16 -9.39
CA PHE A 178 3.89 -1.83 -9.21
C PHE A 178 3.21 -2.16 -10.54
N ASP A 179 3.24 -1.25 -11.52
CA ASP A 179 2.67 -1.50 -12.85
C ASP A 179 3.36 -2.66 -13.57
N ARG A 180 4.71 -2.73 -13.49
CA ARG A 180 5.49 -3.84 -14.05
C ARG A 180 5.15 -5.17 -13.39
N TRP A 181 5.14 -5.21 -12.06
CA TRP A 181 4.77 -6.42 -11.31
C TRP A 181 3.33 -6.85 -11.60
N HIS A 182 2.39 -5.92 -11.55
CA HIS A 182 0.97 -6.15 -11.80
C HIS A 182 0.70 -6.71 -13.21
N THR A 183 1.38 -6.15 -14.22
CA THR A 183 1.30 -6.64 -15.60
C THR A 183 1.87 -8.05 -15.72
N TRP A 184 3.06 -8.31 -15.16
CA TRP A 184 3.66 -9.64 -15.17
C TRP A 184 2.77 -10.68 -14.47
N CYS A 185 2.19 -10.34 -13.31
CA CYS A 185 1.33 -11.26 -12.58
C CYS A 185 0.07 -11.62 -13.37
N ARG A 186 -0.54 -10.67 -14.10
CA ARG A 186 -1.69 -10.96 -14.96
C ARG A 186 -1.36 -11.89 -16.12
N GLU A 187 -0.16 -11.75 -16.70
CA GLU A 187 0.30 -12.61 -17.80
C GLU A 187 0.67 -14.03 -17.36
N ASN A 188 1.04 -14.21 -16.08
CA ASN A 188 1.56 -15.48 -15.57
C ASN A 188 0.60 -16.22 -14.63
N TYR A 189 -0.47 -15.57 -14.16
CA TYR A 189 -1.47 -16.18 -13.29
C TYR A 189 -2.56 -16.88 -14.09
N ASN A 190 -2.82 -18.15 -13.77
CA ASN A 190 -3.89 -18.91 -14.40
C ASN A 190 -5.24 -18.58 -13.74
N TRP A 191 -5.98 -17.68 -14.38
CA TRP A 191 -7.31 -17.26 -13.94
C TRP A 191 -8.38 -18.35 -14.03
N ASP A 192 -8.17 -19.37 -14.86
CA ASP A 192 -9.09 -20.49 -15.04
C ASP A 192 -8.91 -21.59 -13.98
N ASN A 193 -7.95 -21.43 -13.07
CA ASN A 193 -7.74 -22.36 -11.97
C ASN A 193 -8.54 -21.96 -10.73
N ASP A 194 -9.73 -22.54 -10.59
CA ASP A 194 -10.62 -22.33 -9.43
C ASP A 194 -9.94 -22.68 -8.10
N GLU A 195 -8.98 -23.61 -8.07
CA GLU A 195 -8.25 -23.96 -6.85
C GLU A 195 -7.35 -22.83 -6.36
N LEU A 196 -6.85 -21.96 -7.26
CA LEU A 196 -6.00 -20.82 -6.91
C LEU A 196 -6.79 -19.57 -6.53
N ARG A 197 -8.10 -19.56 -6.77
CA ARG A 197 -8.94 -18.37 -6.56
C ARG A 197 -9.07 -18.01 -5.08
N ASP A 198 -9.21 -19.02 -4.23
CA ASP A 198 -9.53 -18.86 -2.81
C ASP A 198 -8.44 -19.36 -1.84
N VAL A 199 -7.25 -19.71 -2.35
CA VAL A 199 -6.09 -19.96 -1.48
C VAL A 199 -5.68 -18.70 -0.73
N GLU A 200 -5.25 -18.85 0.52
CA GLU A 200 -4.73 -17.73 1.31
C GLU A 200 -3.48 -17.12 0.67
N TYR A 201 -2.63 -17.94 0.05
CA TYR A 201 -1.39 -17.49 -0.59
C TYR A 201 -1.07 -18.30 -1.85
N GLU A 202 -0.57 -17.63 -2.88
CA GLU A 202 0.18 -18.27 -3.96
C GLU A 202 1.36 -17.39 -4.42
N PRO A 203 2.42 -17.98 -5.03
CA PRO A 203 3.68 -17.27 -5.22
C PRO A 203 3.64 -16.03 -6.12
N ILE A 204 2.71 -15.91 -7.08
CA ILE A 204 2.70 -14.85 -8.11
C ILE A 204 2.16 -13.54 -7.53
N TRP A 205 0.95 -13.54 -6.96
CA TRP A 205 0.35 -12.36 -6.35
C TRP A 205 0.55 -12.26 -4.83
N GLY A 206 0.97 -13.34 -4.19
CA GLY A 206 1.10 -13.41 -2.75
C GLY A 206 -0.22 -13.75 -2.06
N THR A 207 -0.59 -12.91 -1.10
CA THR A 207 -1.77 -13.15 -0.25
C THR A 207 -3.08 -12.91 -0.99
N GLN A 208 -4.14 -13.58 -0.55
CA GLN A 208 -5.50 -13.36 -1.01
C GLN A 208 -5.93 -11.92 -0.78
N TYR A 209 -5.45 -11.30 0.31
CA TYR A 209 -5.63 -9.88 0.59
C TYR A 209 -5.21 -8.99 -0.60
N VAL A 210 -3.97 -9.15 -1.05
CA VAL A 210 -3.42 -8.36 -2.17
C VAL A 210 -4.21 -8.60 -3.45
N ARG A 211 -4.53 -9.86 -3.78
CA ARG A 211 -5.35 -10.20 -4.96
C ARG A 211 -6.72 -9.54 -4.93
N LYS A 212 -7.46 -9.65 -3.82
CA LYS A 212 -8.82 -9.10 -3.70
C LYS A 212 -8.81 -7.57 -3.69
N MET A 213 -7.79 -6.94 -3.10
CA MET A 213 -7.60 -5.51 -3.16
C MET A 213 -7.42 -5.02 -4.61
N ILE A 214 -6.58 -5.69 -5.41
CA ILE A 214 -6.35 -5.34 -6.81
C ILE A 214 -7.62 -5.57 -7.64
N GLN A 215 -8.22 -6.76 -7.52
CA GLN A 215 -9.45 -7.13 -8.21
C GLN A 215 -10.60 -6.13 -7.95
N ARG A 216 -10.75 -5.63 -6.72
CA ARG A 216 -11.74 -4.58 -6.42
C ARG A 216 -11.50 -3.34 -7.26
N HIS A 217 -10.26 -2.85 -7.31
CA HIS A 217 -9.94 -1.60 -7.98
C HIS A 217 -10.04 -1.73 -9.51
N GLU A 218 -9.66 -2.88 -10.05
CA GLU A 218 -9.91 -3.21 -11.46
C GLU A 218 -11.42 -3.28 -11.75
N ALA A 219 -12.20 -3.95 -10.90
CA ALA A 219 -13.65 -4.09 -11.07
C ALA A 219 -14.42 -2.77 -10.90
N LEU A 220 -13.90 -1.83 -10.11
CA LEU A 220 -14.41 -0.46 -10.05
C LEU A 220 -14.17 0.30 -11.36
N GLY A 221 -13.18 -0.10 -12.17
CA GLY A 221 -12.85 0.50 -13.45
C GLY A 221 -11.64 1.42 -13.42
N LEU A 222 -10.74 1.28 -12.44
CA LEU A 222 -9.49 2.04 -12.43
C LEU A 222 -8.60 1.64 -13.62
N SER A 223 -7.87 2.61 -14.17
CA SER A 223 -6.80 2.31 -15.12
C SER A 223 -5.68 1.49 -14.46
N ASN A 224 -4.83 0.84 -15.27
CA ASN A 224 -3.64 0.13 -14.76
C ASN A 224 -2.77 1.04 -13.87
N ASN A 225 -2.56 2.30 -14.30
CA ASN A 225 -1.83 3.27 -13.50
C ASN A 225 -2.58 3.64 -12.21
N GLY A 226 -3.91 3.79 -12.27
CA GLY A 226 -4.74 4.00 -11.08
C GLY A 226 -4.61 2.88 -10.06
N VAL A 227 -4.60 1.63 -10.50
CA VAL A 227 -4.35 0.46 -9.65
C VAL A 227 -2.95 0.54 -9.01
N ALA A 228 -1.90 0.82 -9.78
CA ALA A 228 -0.54 0.97 -9.25
C ALA A 228 -0.42 2.09 -8.20
N VAL A 229 -1.13 3.20 -8.39
CA VAL A 229 -1.19 4.30 -7.41
C VAL A 229 -1.86 3.85 -6.11
N VAL A 230 -3.00 3.17 -6.21
CA VAL A 230 -3.74 2.68 -5.04
C VAL A 230 -2.90 1.63 -4.28
N MET A 231 -2.21 0.76 -5.00
CA MET A 231 -1.27 -0.20 -4.42
C MET A 231 -0.17 0.50 -3.61
N LEU A 232 0.44 1.56 -4.16
CA LEU A 232 1.41 2.35 -3.40
C LEU A 232 0.79 2.97 -2.15
N GLY A 233 -0.44 3.49 -2.26
CA GLY A 233 -1.16 4.07 -1.14
C GLY A 233 -1.36 3.08 0.01
N TYR A 234 -1.81 1.87 -0.31
CA TYR A 234 -2.01 0.83 0.69
C TYR A 234 -0.69 0.27 1.23
N PHE A 235 0.28 0.02 0.37
CA PHE A 235 1.61 -0.42 0.78
C PHE A 235 2.25 0.56 1.77
N PHE A 236 2.18 1.86 1.46
CA PHE A 236 2.71 2.92 2.34
C PHE A 236 2.03 2.93 3.71
N VAL A 237 0.73 2.65 3.80
CA VAL A 237 0.02 2.58 5.10
C VAL A 237 0.41 1.34 5.91
N TYR A 238 0.96 0.30 5.29
CA TYR A 238 1.28 -0.98 5.98
C TYR A 238 2.73 -1.06 6.46
N GLU A 239 3.63 -0.34 5.79
CA GLU A 239 5.07 -0.37 6.11
C GLU A 239 5.52 0.78 7.03
N ILE A 240 4.60 1.61 7.53
CA ILE A 240 4.86 2.75 8.43
C ILE A 240 4.11 2.56 9.74
#